data_AF-A0A940B0M8-F1
#
_entry.id   AF-A0A940B0M8-F1
#
_cell.length_a   1.000
_cell.length_b   1.000
_cell.length_c   1.000
_cell.angle_alpha   90.00
_cell.angle_beta   90.00
_cell.angle_gamma   90.00
#
_symmetry.space_group_name_H-M   'P 1'
#
loop_
_entity.id
_entity.type
_entity.pdbx_description
1 polymer ?
#
loop_
_entity_poly.entity_id
_entity_poly.type
_entity_poly.pdbx_seq_one_letter_code
_entity_poly.pdbx_strand_id
1 'polypeptide(L)'
;MYDHLLEDEGAIHIPFALSFFVTITTIVGQLKQFLIDLKNHVCHEIPDINIEQMDVDKIMSPKFKRDMEGFGNITMRELLEKLFGSLLDKTPLEFFYAIRDNVVQMVQHVVEIRKVLDDSKPELFGQYICRRIREGNYDDVKEEYHKGKKNHCEITMEMLQEKQEQVLKRYLDKGIMRFAKRPTKMKMQIVDYDFHIAHQDYDLEDVKEYKMAYTQMMDYATRNEEMLCVNYNKYGKYVFTNYDKFSEGQKPALLELCVILDLIHKDMVELKPELGKYLGITNDEGIEGTRYFAIYINLLKMFEEPWFKEFRSEKKYNIEWIKRFLDDLLRSEWRDAIADEWQKPEKRLSLRCAIIGALKDVGVIKGSYRAISMSINLKDEQIDTLAKYMGYGKNLPFFEWIDSYVKG
;
A
#
# COMPACT_ATOMS: atom_id res chain seq x y z
N MET A 1 13.67 -40.09 -5.11
CA MET A 1 13.30 -40.61 -3.77
C MET A 1 11.82 -40.36 -3.44
N TYR A 2 10.99 -40.03 -4.44
CA TYR A 2 9.53 -39.92 -4.30
C TYR A 2 8.79 -40.67 -5.44
N ASP A 3 9.52 -41.35 -6.32
CA ASP A 3 8.96 -41.95 -7.54
C ASP A 3 8.10 -43.19 -7.27
N HIS A 4 8.27 -43.82 -6.11
CA HIS A 4 7.49 -44.98 -5.66
C HIS A 4 6.19 -44.62 -4.93
N LEU A 5 5.96 -43.35 -4.59
CA LEU A 5 4.65 -42.87 -4.11
C LEU A 5 3.71 -42.46 -5.26
N LEU A 6 4.20 -42.49 -6.50
CA LEU A 6 3.46 -42.13 -7.72
C LEU A 6 2.92 -43.36 -8.49
N GLU A 7 3.33 -44.57 -8.13
CA GLU A 7 2.92 -45.80 -8.83
C GLU A 7 1.58 -46.39 -8.35
N ASP A 8 1.04 -45.87 -7.24
CA ASP A 8 -0.29 -46.23 -6.76
C ASP A 8 -1.18 -44.98 -6.86
N GLU A 9 -2.01 -44.90 -7.92
CA GLU A 9 -2.89 -43.76 -8.21
C GLU A 9 -3.82 -43.39 -7.02
N GLY A 10 -3.99 -44.29 -6.04
CA GLY A 10 -4.71 -44.03 -4.79
C GLY A 10 -3.95 -43.21 -3.73
N ALA A 11 -2.61 -43.18 -3.74
CA ALA A 11 -1.81 -42.61 -2.64
C ALA A 11 -1.44 -41.12 -2.80
N ILE A 12 -1.63 -40.54 -3.99
CA ILE A 12 -1.27 -39.13 -4.31
C ILE A 12 -2.01 -38.13 -3.41
N HIS A 13 -3.19 -38.50 -2.89
CA HIS A 13 -4.03 -37.62 -2.09
C HIS A 13 -3.51 -37.40 -0.66
N ILE A 14 -2.62 -38.25 -0.13
CA ILE A 14 -2.16 -38.17 1.27
C ILE A 14 -1.08 -37.08 1.46
N PRO A 15 0.00 -37.00 0.66
CA PRO A 15 0.92 -35.87 0.69
C PRO A 15 0.22 -34.54 0.41
N PHE A 16 -0.78 -34.56 -0.48
CA PHE A 16 -1.63 -33.41 -0.75
C PHE A 16 -2.43 -33.00 0.49
N ALA A 17 -3.11 -33.93 1.17
CA ALA A 17 -3.89 -33.65 2.36
C ALA A 17 -3.01 -33.15 3.53
N LEU A 18 -1.78 -33.62 3.67
CA LEU A 18 -0.79 -33.15 4.65
C LEU A 18 -0.31 -31.73 4.36
N SER A 19 0.12 -31.49 3.13
CA SER A 19 0.50 -30.15 2.68
C SER A 19 -0.66 -29.17 2.83
N PHE A 20 -1.87 -29.62 2.51
CA PHE A 20 -3.09 -28.86 2.66
C PHE A 20 -3.40 -28.54 4.11
N PHE A 21 -3.34 -29.52 5.02
CA PHE A 21 -3.58 -29.32 6.44
C PHE A 21 -2.60 -28.32 7.08
N VAL A 22 -1.30 -28.45 6.78
CA VAL A 22 -0.28 -27.50 7.26
C VAL A 22 -0.59 -26.10 6.74
N THR A 23 -0.86 -25.98 5.45
CA THR A 23 -1.19 -24.71 4.80
C THR A 23 -2.42 -24.06 5.44
N ILE A 24 -3.51 -24.81 5.61
CA ILE A 24 -4.74 -24.32 6.22
C ILE A 24 -4.55 -23.95 7.69
N THR A 25 -3.80 -24.73 8.46
CA THR A 25 -3.55 -24.43 9.88
C THR A 25 -2.73 -23.14 10.01
N THR A 26 -1.73 -22.95 9.13
CA THR A 26 -0.96 -21.71 9.04
C THR A 26 -1.86 -20.52 8.67
N ILE A 27 -2.71 -20.66 7.65
CA ILE A 27 -3.65 -19.61 7.23
C ILE A 27 -4.62 -19.26 8.37
N VAL A 28 -5.20 -20.26 9.06
CA VAL A 28 -6.08 -20.04 10.22
C VAL A 28 -5.34 -19.26 11.32
N GLY A 29 -4.10 -19.64 11.64
CA GLY A 29 -3.27 -18.93 12.60
C GLY A 29 -3.03 -17.47 12.21
N GLN A 30 -2.69 -17.22 10.95
CA GLN A 30 -2.49 -15.87 10.41
C GLN A 30 -3.77 -15.03 10.44
N LEU A 31 -4.90 -15.60 10.01
CA LEU A 31 -6.21 -14.93 10.04
C LEU A 31 -6.64 -14.60 11.47
N LYS A 32 -6.41 -15.52 12.42
CA LYS A 32 -6.70 -15.31 13.84
C LYS A 32 -5.86 -14.16 14.40
N GLN A 33 -4.55 -14.15 14.13
CA GLN A 33 -3.67 -13.08 14.58
C GLN A 33 -4.09 -11.74 13.97
N PHE A 34 -4.35 -11.72 12.67
CA PHE A 34 -4.81 -10.54 11.96
C PHE A 34 -6.12 -9.98 12.54
N LEU A 35 -7.10 -10.86 12.83
CA LEU A 35 -8.36 -10.48 13.46
C LEU A 35 -8.16 -9.88 14.86
N ILE A 36 -7.20 -10.39 15.64
CA ILE A 36 -6.82 -9.82 16.94
C ILE A 36 -6.25 -8.41 16.74
N ASP A 37 -5.30 -8.25 15.82
CA ASP A 37 -4.64 -6.97 15.55
C ASP A 37 -5.64 -5.91 15.03
N LEU A 38 -6.59 -6.35 14.21
CA LEU A 38 -7.66 -5.52 13.68
C LEU A 38 -8.63 -5.08 14.77
N LYS A 39 -9.07 -5.99 15.66
CA LYS A 39 -9.91 -5.68 16.83
C LYS A 39 -9.22 -4.74 17.81
N ASN A 40 -7.90 -4.82 17.93
CA ASN A 40 -7.09 -3.96 18.80
C ASN A 40 -6.68 -2.63 18.15
N HIS A 41 -7.08 -2.37 16.89
CA HIS A 41 -6.67 -1.19 16.11
C HIS A 41 -5.15 -1.01 15.95
N VAL A 42 -4.39 -2.11 16.00
CA VAL A 42 -2.93 -2.14 15.77
C VAL A 42 -2.61 -2.50 14.32
N CYS A 43 -3.60 -3.01 13.59
CA CYS A 43 -3.49 -3.27 12.16
C CYS A 43 -3.23 -1.96 11.39
N HIS A 44 -2.14 -1.96 10.62
CA HIS A 44 -1.80 -0.86 9.72
C HIS A 44 -2.17 -1.15 8.27
N GLU A 45 -2.45 -2.41 7.90
CA GLU A 45 -2.58 -2.82 6.51
C GLU A 45 -3.50 -4.02 6.32
N ILE A 46 -4.26 -4.05 5.22
CA ILE A 46 -5.16 -5.16 4.87
C ILE A 46 -4.39 -6.21 4.03
N PRO A 47 -4.25 -7.48 4.47
CA PRO A 47 -3.61 -8.52 3.68
C PRO A 47 -4.48 -8.94 2.49
N ASP A 48 -3.84 -9.45 1.44
CA ASP A 48 -4.55 -10.00 0.28
C ASP A 48 -5.18 -11.34 0.64
N ILE A 49 -6.41 -11.30 1.16
CA ILE A 49 -7.20 -12.51 1.43
C ILE A 49 -8.17 -12.68 0.26
N ASN A 50 -7.93 -13.68 -0.59
CA ASN A 50 -8.89 -14.07 -1.63
C ASN A 50 -9.96 -14.99 -1.01
N ILE A 51 -11.07 -14.38 -0.62
CA ILE A 51 -12.11 -15.01 0.22
C ILE A 51 -13.01 -15.95 -0.59
N GLU A 52 -13.17 -15.74 -1.89
CA GLU A 52 -14.09 -16.55 -2.73
C GLU A 52 -13.49 -17.91 -3.14
N GLN A 53 -12.18 -18.08 -3.06
CA GLN A 53 -11.52 -19.38 -3.26
C GLN A 53 -11.66 -20.31 -2.05
N MET A 54 -12.20 -19.82 -0.93
CA MET A 54 -12.29 -20.52 0.36
C MET A 54 -13.70 -21.09 0.62
N ASP A 55 -14.30 -21.72 -0.38
CA ASP A 55 -15.61 -22.38 -0.27
C ASP A 55 -15.46 -23.80 0.34
N VAL A 56 -16.03 -23.99 1.53
CA VAL A 56 -15.97 -25.24 2.30
C VAL A 56 -16.46 -26.43 1.47
N ASP A 57 -17.52 -26.26 0.68
CA ASP A 57 -18.15 -27.36 -0.04
C ASP A 57 -17.36 -27.76 -1.30
N LYS A 58 -16.62 -26.81 -1.89
CA LYS A 58 -15.68 -27.08 -2.98
C LYS A 58 -14.41 -27.74 -2.48
N ILE A 59 -13.92 -27.32 -1.31
CA ILE A 59 -12.72 -27.86 -0.66
C ILE A 59 -12.97 -29.26 -0.09
N MET A 60 -14.11 -29.45 0.60
CA MET A 60 -14.47 -30.69 1.30
C MET A 60 -15.36 -31.61 0.45
N SER A 61 -14.96 -31.83 -0.81
CA SER A 61 -15.81 -32.54 -1.78
C SER A 61 -16.23 -33.96 -1.30
N PRO A 62 -17.40 -34.47 -1.73
CA PRO A 62 -17.83 -35.84 -1.44
C PRO A 62 -16.89 -36.94 -1.96
N LYS A 63 -16.02 -36.60 -2.93
CA LYS A 63 -14.95 -37.48 -3.40
C LYS A 63 -13.83 -37.54 -2.36
N PHE A 64 -13.33 -36.39 -1.90
CA PHE A 64 -12.30 -36.31 -0.86
C PHE A 64 -12.71 -37.05 0.42
N LYS A 65 -13.97 -36.91 0.84
CA LYS A 65 -14.50 -37.66 1.99
C LYS A 65 -14.50 -39.18 1.77
N ARG A 66 -15.00 -39.67 0.63
CA ARG A 66 -15.04 -41.11 0.30
C ARG A 66 -13.64 -41.70 0.16
N ASP A 67 -12.72 -40.96 -0.44
CA ASP A 67 -11.33 -41.39 -0.59
C ASP A 67 -10.70 -41.55 0.81
N MET A 68 -10.88 -40.57 1.71
CA MET A 68 -10.42 -40.66 3.11
C MET A 68 -11.08 -41.78 3.93
N GLU A 69 -12.37 -42.07 3.68
CA GLU A 69 -13.10 -43.20 4.30
C GLU A 69 -12.61 -44.57 3.79
N GLY A 70 -12.19 -44.65 2.51
CA GLY A 70 -11.70 -45.87 1.86
C GLY A 70 -10.36 -46.39 2.39
N PHE A 71 -9.57 -45.55 3.06
CA PHE A 71 -8.25 -45.93 3.60
C PHE A 71 -8.28 -46.61 4.99
N GLY A 72 -9.45 -46.73 5.64
CA GLY A 72 -9.62 -47.55 6.85
C GLY A 72 -8.65 -47.26 8.01
N ASN A 73 -8.38 -48.29 8.83
CA ASN A 73 -7.52 -48.24 10.03
C ASN A 73 -6.02 -48.43 9.74
N ILE A 74 -5.56 -48.30 8.49
CA ILE A 74 -4.11 -48.28 8.23
C ILE A 74 -3.56 -46.98 8.82
N THR A 75 -2.56 -47.09 9.69
CA THR A 75 -2.19 -45.95 10.51
C THR A 75 -1.33 -44.96 9.72
N MET A 76 -1.72 -43.68 9.70
CA MET A 76 -0.89 -42.55 9.22
C MET A 76 0.54 -42.60 9.81
N ARG A 77 0.66 -43.20 10.99
CA ARG A 77 1.90 -43.56 11.69
C ARG A 77 2.91 -44.33 10.83
N GLU A 78 2.51 -45.36 10.09
CA GLU A 78 3.45 -46.17 9.28
C GLU A 78 3.95 -45.41 8.04
N LEU A 79 3.15 -44.51 7.50
CA LEU A 79 3.50 -43.68 6.34
C LEU A 79 4.37 -42.47 6.72
N LEU A 80 4.28 -42.02 7.97
CA LEU A 80 4.85 -40.76 8.43
C LEU A 80 5.95 -40.90 9.48
N GLU A 81 6.08 -42.03 10.14
CA GLU A 81 7.27 -42.41 10.92
C GLU A 81 8.53 -42.42 10.03
N LYS A 82 8.39 -42.65 8.71
CA LYS A 82 9.48 -42.55 7.73
C LYS A 82 9.84 -41.11 7.31
N LEU A 83 8.97 -40.12 7.52
CA LEU A 83 9.13 -38.78 6.94
C LEU A 83 9.11 -37.63 7.97
N PHE A 84 8.34 -37.69 9.07
CA PHE A 84 8.06 -36.51 9.91
C PHE A 84 7.81 -36.71 11.44
N GLY A 85 7.77 -37.94 11.99
CA GLY A 85 7.75 -38.13 13.46
C GLY A 85 6.47 -37.67 14.20
N SER A 86 6.61 -36.94 15.31
CA SER A 86 5.63 -36.82 16.43
C SER A 86 4.34 -36.02 16.19
N LEU A 87 4.06 -35.56 14.96
CA LEU A 87 2.86 -34.75 14.65
C LEU A 87 1.59 -35.60 14.33
N LEU A 88 1.64 -36.94 14.46
CA LEU A 88 0.80 -37.85 13.65
C LEU A 88 0.03 -38.97 14.36
N ASP A 89 -0.29 -38.83 15.64
CA ASP A 89 -1.17 -39.79 16.34
C ASP A 89 -2.67 -39.72 15.93
N LYS A 90 -3.02 -39.05 14.83
CA LYS A 90 -4.39 -38.93 14.32
C LYS A 90 -4.66 -39.94 13.21
N THR A 91 -5.76 -40.69 13.32
CA THR A 91 -6.32 -41.53 12.25
C THR A 91 -6.68 -40.70 11.01
N PRO A 92 -6.76 -41.29 9.79
CA PRO A 92 -7.19 -40.56 8.59
C PRO A 92 -8.52 -39.82 8.75
N LEU A 93 -9.46 -40.40 9.50
CA LEU A 93 -10.74 -39.77 9.82
C LEU A 93 -10.58 -38.57 10.77
N GLU A 94 -9.75 -38.68 11.82
CA GLU A 94 -9.41 -37.55 12.70
C GLU A 94 -8.65 -36.45 11.94
N PHE A 95 -7.87 -36.82 10.93
CA PHE A 95 -7.17 -35.90 10.06
C PHE A 95 -8.14 -35.16 9.13
N PHE A 96 -9.11 -35.86 8.54
CA PHE A 96 -10.21 -35.26 7.79
C PHE A 96 -11.01 -34.26 8.65
N TYR A 97 -11.38 -34.64 9.88
CA TYR A 97 -12.07 -33.72 10.79
C TYR A 97 -11.19 -32.53 11.19
N ALA A 98 -9.88 -32.74 11.39
CA ALA A 98 -8.95 -31.64 11.68
C ALA A 98 -8.85 -30.65 10.50
N ILE A 99 -8.78 -31.14 9.25
CA ILE A 99 -8.84 -30.28 8.06
C ILE A 99 -10.18 -29.55 8.03
N ARG A 100 -11.30 -30.26 8.15
CA ARG A 100 -12.64 -29.68 8.14
C ARG A 100 -12.79 -28.56 9.17
N ASP A 101 -12.38 -28.82 10.41
CA ASP A 101 -12.53 -27.88 11.51
C ASP A 101 -11.63 -26.65 11.34
N ASN A 102 -10.44 -26.80 10.75
CA ASN A 102 -9.62 -25.65 10.37
C ASN A 102 -10.23 -24.88 9.19
N VAL A 103 -10.81 -25.54 8.18
CA VAL A 103 -11.54 -24.87 7.09
C VAL A 103 -12.73 -24.07 7.66
N VAL A 104 -13.48 -24.65 8.59
CA VAL A 104 -14.59 -23.97 9.28
C VAL A 104 -14.08 -22.74 10.05
N GLN A 105 -12.98 -22.88 10.82
CA GLN A 105 -12.37 -21.75 11.54
C GLN A 105 -11.86 -20.67 10.58
N MET A 106 -11.25 -21.05 9.45
CA MET A 106 -10.79 -20.14 8.41
C MET A 106 -11.96 -19.29 7.89
N VAL A 107 -13.07 -19.93 7.52
CA VAL A 107 -14.28 -19.24 7.05
C VAL A 107 -14.87 -18.33 8.13
N GLN A 108 -14.94 -18.79 9.38
CA GLN A 108 -15.41 -17.98 10.50
C GLN A 108 -14.54 -16.73 10.70
N HIS A 109 -13.21 -16.88 10.72
CA HIS A 109 -12.29 -15.76 10.84
C HIS A 109 -12.43 -14.79 9.67
N VAL A 110 -12.55 -15.28 8.44
CA VAL A 110 -12.78 -14.44 7.27
C VAL A 110 -14.08 -13.64 7.38
N VAL A 111 -15.17 -14.26 7.82
CA VAL A 111 -16.45 -13.56 8.02
C VAL A 111 -16.34 -12.51 9.12
N GLU A 112 -15.66 -12.81 10.23
CA GLU A 112 -15.41 -11.85 11.31
C GLU A 112 -14.51 -10.70 10.85
N ILE A 113 -13.44 -10.98 10.11
CA ILE A 113 -12.55 -9.98 9.52
C ILE A 113 -13.35 -9.02 8.64
N ARG A 114 -14.22 -9.53 7.75
CA ARG A 114 -15.08 -8.70 6.90
C ARG A 114 -15.94 -7.75 7.73
N LYS A 115 -16.60 -8.24 8.78
CA LYS A 115 -17.43 -7.41 9.66
C LYS A 115 -16.62 -6.31 10.34
N VAL A 116 -15.44 -6.63 10.89
CA VAL A 116 -14.59 -5.63 11.55
C VAL A 116 -14.03 -4.63 10.53
N LEU A 117 -13.69 -5.07 9.31
CA LEU A 117 -13.27 -4.17 8.23
C LEU A 117 -14.39 -3.24 7.76
N ASP A 118 -15.64 -3.69 7.71
CA ASP A 118 -16.78 -2.84 7.37
C ASP A 118 -16.93 -1.65 8.34
N ASP A 119 -16.58 -1.84 9.62
CA ASP A 119 -16.58 -0.79 10.65
C ASP A 119 -15.22 -0.08 10.83
N SER A 120 -14.20 -0.47 10.05
CA SER A 120 -12.85 0.06 10.19
C SER A 120 -12.68 1.46 9.61
N LYS A 121 -11.67 2.14 10.14
CA LYS A 121 -11.22 3.48 9.74
C LYS A 121 -10.94 3.54 8.21
N PRO A 122 -11.44 4.56 7.48
CA PRO A 122 -11.28 4.66 6.03
C PRO A 122 -9.83 4.66 5.53
N GLU A 123 -8.87 5.08 6.35
CA GLU A 123 -7.45 5.21 6.03
C GLU A 123 -6.80 3.87 5.66
N LEU A 124 -7.24 2.76 6.26
CA LEU A 124 -6.75 1.41 5.95
C LEU A 124 -6.99 1.04 4.49
N PHE A 125 -8.09 1.52 3.92
CA PHE A 125 -8.47 1.23 2.55
C PHE A 125 -7.72 2.10 1.53
N GLY A 126 -7.29 3.31 1.93
CA GLY A 126 -6.40 4.12 1.11
C GLY A 126 -5.05 3.42 0.92
N GLN A 127 -4.48 2.90 2.00
CA GLN A 127 -3.22 2.15 1.95
C GLN A 127 -3.32 0.89 1.08
N TYR A 128 -4.45 0.18 1.14
CA TYR A 128 -4.73 -0.97 0.28
C TYR A 128 -4.65 -0.60 -1.22
N ILE A 129 -5.27 0.50 -1.64
CA ILE A 129 -5.20 0.95 -3.05
C ILE A 129 -3.79 1.36 -3.44
N CYS A 130 -3.10 2.14 -2.62
CA CYS A 130 -1.73 2.57 -2.91
C CYS A 130 -0.79 1.37 -3.07
N ARG A 131 -0.94 0.34 -2.23
CA ARG A 131 -0.18 -0.90 -2.38
C ARG A 131 -0.50 -1.60 -3.72
N ARG A 132 -1.77 -1.79 -4.05
CA ARG A 132 -2.17 -2.45 -5.32
C ARG A 132 -1.70 -1.69 -6.56
N ILE A 133 -1.59 -0.37 -6.48
CA ILE A 133 -0.96 0.46 -7.53
C ILE A 133 0.56 0.23 -7.59
N ARG A 134 1.24 0.10 -6.45
CA ARG A 134 2.70 -0.16 -6.42
C ARG A 134 3.08 -1.57 -6.89
N GLU A 135 2.27 -2.56 -6.55
CA GLU A 135 2.52 -3.97 -6.90
C GLU A 135 2.11 -4.32 -8.34
N GLY A 136 1.23 -3.52 -8.95
CA GLY A 136 0.79 -3.75 -10.32
C GLY A 136 1.82 -3.29 -11.35
N ASN A 137 1.87 -3.99 -12.49
CA ASN A 137 2.61 -3.53 -13.66
C ASN A 137 1.70 -2.61 -14.50
N TYR A 138 2.08 -1.33 -14.59
CA TYR A 138 1.37 -0.31 -15.36
C TYR A 138 2.28 0.37 -16.38
N ASP A 139 3.37 -0.30 -16.79
CA ASP A 139 4.34 0.29 -17.70
C ASP A 139 3.72 0.59 -19.07
N ASP A 140 2.88 -0.31 -19.59
CA ASP A 140 2.14 -0.09 -20.84
C ASP A 140 1.24 1.16 -20.76
N VAL A 141 0.59 1.37 -19.61
CA VAL A 141 -0.31 2.50 -19.36
C VAL A 141 0.49 3.81 -19.32
N LYS A 142 1.63 3.82 -18.60
CA LYS A 142 2.54 4.95 -18.54
C LYS A 142 3.14 5.27 -19.91
N GLU A 143 3.52 4.24 -20.66
CA GLU A 143 4.03 4.39 -22.02
C GLU A 143 2.99 4.97 -22.98
N GLU A 144 1.74 4.52 -22.93
CA GLU A 144 0.65 5.08 -23.75
C GLU A 144 0.49 6.59 -23.46
N TYR A 145 0.49 6.97 -22.18
CA TYR A 145 0.43 8.38 -21.78
C TYR A 145 1.60 9.19 -22.33
N HIS A 146 2.83 8.71 -22.14
CA HIS A 146 4.03 9.41 -22.62
C HIS A 146 4.15 9.45 -24.14
N LYS A 147 3.69 8.42 -24.86
CA LYS A 147 3.61 8.42 -26.33
C LYS A 147 2.62 9.49 -26.81
N GLY A 148 1.47 9.62 -26.16
CA GLY A 148 0.52 10.71 -26.40
C GLY A 148 1.16 12.08 -26.24
N LYS A 149 1.87 12.30 -25.12
CA LYS A 149 2.61 13.56 -24.82
C LYS A 149 3.63 13.92 -25.91
N LYS A 150 4.39 12.95 -26.43
CA LYS A 150 5.41 13.18 -27.47
C LYS A 150 4.85 13.66 -28.81
N ASN A 151 3.57 13.41 -29.09
CA ASN A 151 2.92 13.84 -30.33
C ASN A 151 2.55 15.33 -30.33
N HIS A 152 2.75 16.03 -29.20
CA HIS A 152 2.45 17.44 -29.05
C HIS A 152 3.73 18.26 -28.84
N CYS A 153 3.82 19.44 -29.46
CA CYS A 153 4.96 20.34 -29.32
C CYS A 153 4.99 21.05 -27.95
N GLU A 154 3.84 21.30 -27.35
CA GLU A 154 3.66 21.92 -26.03
C GLU A 154 2.41 21.32 -25.37
N ILE A 155 2.45 21.08 -24.06
CA ILE A 155 1.28 20.64 -23.29
C ILE A 155 0.62 21.88 -22.67
N THR A 156 -0.69 22.01 -22.86
CA THR A 156 -1.51 23.05 -22.24
C THR A 156 -2.40 22.46 -21.14
N MET A 157 -2.91 23.33 -20.25
CA MET A 157 -3.87 22.92 -19.22
C MET A 157 -5.16 22.33 -19.79
N GLU A 158 -5.67 22.92 -20.88
CA GLU A 158 -6.90 22.47 -21.55
C GLU A 158 -6.73 21.03 -22.08
N MET A 159 -5.59 20.72 -22.70
CA MET A 159 -5.29 19.35 -23.16
C MET A 159 -5.23 18.34 -22.01
N LEU A 160 -4.68 18.73 -20.86
CA LEU A 160 -4.64 17.87 -19.68
C LEU A 160 -6.04 17.64 -19.08
N GLN A 161 -6.90 18.66 -19.13
CA GLN A 161 -8.30 18.56 -18.70
C GLN A 161 -9.10 17.64 -19.61
N GLU A 162 -9.01 17.82 -20.93
CA GLU A 162 -9.61 16.92 -21.92
C GLU A 162 -9.12 15.48 -21.69
N LYS A 163 -7.81 15.28 -21.51
CA LYS A 163 -7.25 13.95 -21.26
C LYS A 163 -7.80 13.32 -19.99
N GLN A 164 -7.93 14.10 -18.91
CA GLN A 164 -8.52 13.65 -17.65
C GLN A 164 -9.96 13.16 -17.85
N GLU A 165 -10.77 13.93 -18.59
CA GLU A 165 -12.16 13.57 -18.86
C GLU A 165 -12.29 12.36 -19.80
N GLN A 166 -11.41 12.23 -20.79
CA GLN A 166 -11.35 11.05 -21.66
C GLN A 166 -11.02 9.78 -20.87
N VAL A 167 -10.07 9.85 -19.95
CA VAL A 167 -9.67 8.71 -19.11
C VAL A 167 -10.82 8.34 -18.16
N LEU A 168 -11.47 9.33 -17.55
CA LEU A 168 -12.64 9.11 -16.72
C LEU A 168 -13.77 8.45 -17.52
N LYS A 169 -14.02 8.90 -18.75
CA LYS A 169 -15.03 8.27 -19.63
C LYS A 169 -14.71 6.81 -19.89
N ARG A 170 -13.48 6.49 -20.32
CA ARG A 170 -13.05 5.09 -20.56
C ARG A 170 -13.26 4.22 -19.31
N TYR A 171 -12.98 4.77 -18.14
CA TYR A 171 -13.22 4.10 -16.86
C TYR A 171 -14.72 3.85 -16.61
N LEU A 172 -15.59 4.84 -16.84
CA LEU A 172 -17.03 4.72 -16.65
C LEU A 172 -17.67 3.74 -17.66
N ASP A 173 -17.23 3.75 -18.91
CA ASP A 173 -17.70 2.85 -19.98
C ASP A 173 -17.45 1.37 -19.65
N LYS A 174 -16.38 1.07 -18.88
CA LYS A 174 -16.11 -0.29 -18.38
C LYS A 174 -17.11 -0.75 -17.29
N GLY A 175 -18.07 0.09 -16.90
CA GLY A 175 -19.12 -0.25 -15.94
C GLY A 175 -18.62 -0.40 -14.51
N ILE A 176 -17.51 0.27 -14.15
CA ILE A 176 -16.85 0.11 -12.86
C ILE A 176 -17.71 0.60 -11.70
N MET A 177 -18.61 1.57 -11.92
CA MET A 177 -19.47 2.13 -10.87
C MET A 177 -20.76 1.33 -10.59
N ARG A 178 -20.97 0.19 -11.25
CA ARG A 178 -22.24 -0.57 -11.18
C ARG A 178 -22.64 -1.05 -9.78
N PHE A 179 -21.67 -1.22 -8.87
CA PHE A 179 -21.90 -1.67 -7.49
C PHE A 179 -22.02 -0.52 -6.48
N ALA A 180 -21.78 0.72 -6.92
CA ALA A 180 -21.94 1.88 -6.06
C ALA A 180 -23.44 2.13 -5.77
N LYS A 181 -23.72 2.79 -4.65
CA LYS A 181 -25.09 3.16 -4.29
C LYS A 181 -25.68 4.06 -5.38
N ARG A 182 -26.95 3.85 -5.74
CA ARG A 182 -27.63 4.73 -6.69
C ARG A 182 -27.75 6.13 -6.10
N PRO A 183 -27.37 7.18 -6.84
CA PRO A 183 -27.45 8.56 -6.37
C PRO A 183 -28.91 9.03 -6.32
N THR A 184 -29.19 10.02 -5.48
CA THR A 184 -30.50 10.67 -5.45
C THR A 184 -30.64 11.63 -6.64
N LYS A 185 -31.88 11.94 -7.05
CA LYS A 185 -32.13 12.93 -8.12
C LYS A 185 -31.49 14.28 -7.82
N MET A 186 -31.56 14.74 -6.57
CA MET A 186 -30.95 15.99 -6.12
C MET A 186 -29.42 15.97 -6.33
N LYS A 187 -28.76 14.85 -6.01
CA LYS A 187 -27.32 14.71 -6.21
C LYS A 187 -26.94 14.76 -7.70
N MET A 188 -27.73 14.10 -8.56
CA MET A 188 -27.54 14.14 -10.02
C MET A 188 -27.75 15.53 -10.63
N GLN A 189 -28.43 16.44 -9.93
CA GLN A 189 -28.62 17.83 -10.36
C GLN A 189 -27.50 18.77 -9.91
N ILE A 190 -26.86 18.47 -8.77
CA ILE A 190 -25.81 19.32 -8.18
C ILE A 190 -24.43 18.98 -8.75
N VAL A 191 -24.21 17.72 -9.14
CA VAL A 191 -22.94 17.30 -9.74
C VAL A 191 -22.77 17.98 -11.10
N ASP A 192 -21.61 18.64 -11.27
CA ASP A 192 -21.22 19.32 -12.50
C ASP A 192 -20.88 18.31 -13.61
N TYR A 193 -21.94 17.85 -14.27
CA TYR A 193 -21.88 16.97 -15.42
C TYR A 193 -21.60 17.74 -16.70
N ASP A 194 -22.02 19.01 -16.77
CA ASP A 194 -21.88 19.85 -17.96
C ASP A 194 -20.40 20.14 -18.24
N PHE A 195 -19.59 20.39 -17.20
CA PHE A 195 -18.14 20.47 -17.33
C PHE A 195 -17.53 19.21 -17.93
N HIS A 196 -17.97 18.03 -17.47
CA HIS A 196 -17.45 16.76 -17.96
C HIS A 196 -17.78 16.52 -19.44
N ILE A 197 -18.96 16.93 -19.88
CA ILE A 197 -19.39 16.81 -21.28
C ILE A 197 -18.67 17.82 -22.18
N ALA A 198 -18.44 19.04 -21.69
CA ALA A 198 -17.80 20.10 -22.47
C ALA A 198 -16.36 19.80 -22.90
N HIS A 199 -15.65 18.92 -22.20
CA HIS A 199 -14.25 18.57 -22.46
C HIS A 199 -14.09 17.18 -23.11
N GLN A 200 -15.10 16.72 -23.86
CA GLN A 200 -15.08 15.43 -24.57
C GLN A 200 -15.03 15.67 -26.08
N ASP A 201 -14.14 14.96 -26.77
CA ASP A 201 -13.86 15.18 -28.20
C ASP A 201 -15.00 14.81 -29.16
N TYR A 202 -16.04 14.09 -28.71
CA TYR A 202 -17.14 13.61 -29.57
C TYR A 202 -18.47 13.46 -28.83
N ASP A 203 -19.58 13.50 -29.59
CA ASP A 203 -20.98 13.29 -29.16
C ASP A 203 -21.12 12.11 -28.18
N LEU A 204 -21.00 12.40 -26.90
CA LEU A 204 -21.51 11.54 -25.85
C LEU A 204 -23.03 11.51 -26.04
N GLU A 205 -23.58 10.35 -26.37
CA GLU A 205 -25.00 10.14 -26.13
C GLU A 205 -25.21 10.38 -24.62
N ASP A 206 -25.87 11.49 -24.27
CA ASP A 206 -26.23 11.83 -22.90
C ASP A 206 -27.31 10.85 -22.42
N VAL A 207 -26.87 9.63 -22.15
CA VAL A 207 -27.72 8.56 -21.64
C VAL A 207 -27.73 8.70 -20.12
N LYS A 208 -28.94 8.69 -19.56
CA LYS A 208 -29.20 8.79 -18.12
C LYS A 208 -28.33 7.86 -17.28
N GLU A 209 -28.02 6.67 -17.78
CA GLU A 209 -27.13 5.69 -17.17
C GLU A 209 -25.70 6.22 -16.99
N TYR A 210 -25.17 6.95 -17.97
CA TYR A 210 -23.83 7.52 -17.92
C TYR A 210 -23.76 8.66 -16.90
N LYS A 211 -24.72 9.59 -16.92
CA LYS A 211 -24.83 10.65 -15.90
C LYS A 211 -24.94 10.08 -14.49
N MET A 212 -25.63 8.94 -14.32
CA MET A 212 -25.70 8.22 -13.05
C MET A 212 -24.32 7.68 -12.64
N ALA A 213 -23.60 7.01 -13.54
CA ALA A 213 -22.27 6.47 -13.27
C ALA A 213 -21.26 7.57 -12.92
N TYR A 214 -21.27 8.70 -13.64
CA TYR A 214 -20.46 9.86 -13.32
C TYR A 214 -20.79 10.41 -11.92
N THR A 215 -22.08 10.58 -11.62
CA THR A 215 -22.53 11.04 -10.29
C THR A 215 -22.07 10.09 -9.19
N GLN A 216 -22.09 8.78 -9.43
CA GLN A 216 -21.56 7.79 -8.48
C GLN A 216 -20.06 7.93 -8.27
N MET A 217 -19.29 8.20 -9.33
CA MET A 217 -17.84 8.40 -9.20
C MET A 217 -17.52 9.62 -8.33
N MET A 218 -18.33 10.68 -8.41
CA MET A 218 -18.16 11.87 -7.57
C MET A 218 -18.45 11.63 -6.07
N ASP A 219 -18.91 10.44 -5.66
CA ASP A 219 -18.94 10.04 -4.24
C ASP A 219 -17.54 9.70 -3.72
N TYR A 220 -16.65 9.36 -4.63
CA TYR A 220 -15.31 8.84 -4.40
C TYR A 220 -14.22 9.77 -4.96
N ALA A 221 -14.59 10.87 -5.61
CA ALA A 221 -13.66 11.85 -6.15
C ALA A 221 -14.20 13.27 -5.96
N THR A 222 -13.30 14.25 -6.01
CA THR A 222 -13.60 15.67 -5.90
C THR A 222 -12.91 16.43 -7.02
N ARG A 223 -13.53 17.49 -7.51
CA ARG A 223 -12.87 18.45 -8.42
C ARG A 223 -12.36 19.64 -7.62
N ASN A 224 -11.06 19.91 -7.72
CA ASN A 224 -10.38 21.03 -7.08
C ASN A 224 -9.67 21.86 -8.14
N GLU A 225 -10.14 23.09 -8.40
CA GLU A 225 -9.59 23.97 -9.46
C GLU A 225 -9.35 23.18 -10.78
N GLU A 226 -10.41 22.48 -11.25
CA GLU A 226 -10.44 21.66 -12.49
C GLU A 226 -9.69 20.31 -12.43
N MET A 227 -8.90 20.07 -11.39
CA MET A 227 -8.22 18.79 -11.16
C MET A 227 -9.15 17.76 -10.50
N LEU A 228 -9.28 16.58 -11.10
CA LEU A 228 -10.05 15.46 -10.54
C LEU A 228 -9.17 14.65 -9.59
N CYS A 229 -9.48 14.71 -8.30
CA CYS A 229 -8.75 14.00 -7.25
C CYS A 229 -9.60 12.85 -6.70
N VAL A 230 -9.09 11.62 -6.74
CA VAL A 230 -9.76 10.46 -6.15
C VAL A 230 -9.49 10.41 -4.64
N ASN A 231 -10.54 10.22 -3.85
CA ASN A 231 -10.42 9.94 -2.42
C ASN A 231 -10.11 8.44 -2.23
N TYR A 232 -8.82 8.09 -2.13
CA TYR A 232 -8.38 6.69 -2.01
C TYR A 232 -8.95 5.96 -0.79
N ASN A 233 -9.28 6.65 0.29
CA ASN A 233 -9.90 6.02 1.46
C ASN A 233 -11.31 5.49 1.14
N LYS A 234 -12.17 6.36 0.58
CA LYS A 234 -13.53 5.97 0.19
C LYS A 234 -13.52 5.03 -1.01
N TYR A 235 -12.70 5.34 -2.01
CA TYR A 235 -12.59 4.54 -3.23
C TYR A 235 -12.00 3.17 -2.94
N GLY A 236 -10.97 3.09 -2.10
CA GLY A 236 -10.36 1.83 -1.70
C GLY A 236 -11.32 0.92 -0.97
N LYS A 237 -12.22 1.48 -0.14
CA LYS A 237 -13.27 0.68 0.49
C LYS A 237 -14.24 0.13 -0.55
N TYR A 238 -14.62 0.96 -1.52
CA TYR A 238 -15.47 0.52 -2.64
C TYR A 238 -14.83 -0.63 -3.43
N VAL A 239 -13.56 -0.48 -3.81
CA VAL A 239 -12.80 -1.49 -4.54
C VAL A 239 -12.68 -2.75 -3.71
N PHE A 240 -12.22 -2.66 -2.47
CA PHE A 240 -12.06 -3.81 -1.57
C PHE A 240 -13.36 -4.61 -1.40
N THR A 241 -14.48 -3.93 -1.12
CA THR A 241 -15.78 -4.58 -0.90
C THR A 241 -16.32 -5.28 -2.16
N ASN A 242 -15.93 -4.84 -3.35
CA ASN A 242 -16.51 -5.32 -4.61
C ASN A 242 -15.50 -5.98 -5.56
N TYR A 243 -14.23 -6.12 -5.16
CA TYR A 243 -13.12 -6.54 -6.02
C TYR A 243 -13.43 -7.84 -6.78
N ASP A 244 -13.93 -8.84 -6.06
CA ASP A 244 -14.23 -10.16 -6.61
C ASP A 244 -15.46 -10.17 -7.52
N LYS A 245 -16.34 -9.17 -7.39
CA LYS A 245 -17.53 -9.02 -8.25
C LYS A 245 -17.20 -8.41 -9.61
N PHE A 246 -15.97 -7.93 -9.82
CA PHE A 246 -15.53 -7.41 -11.11
C PHE A 246 -14.95 -8.52 -11.99
N SER A 247 -15.24 -8.46 -13.28
CA SER A 247 -14.63 -9.38 -14.25
C SER A 247 -13.13 -9.14 -14.39
N GLU A 248 -12.37 -10.13 -14.86
CA GLU A 248 -10.91 -10.00 -15.08
C GLU A 248 -10.55 -8.80 -15.98
N GLY A 249 -11.37 -8.48 -16.99
CA GLY A 249 -11.15 -7.29 -17.84
C GLY A 249 -11.46 -5.95 -17.16
N GLN A 250 -12.20 -5.95 -16.05
CA GLN A 250 -12.52 -4.75 -15.26
C GLN A 250 -11.51 -4.49 -14.15
N LYS A 251 -10.85 -5.53 -13.62
CA LYS A 251 -9.93 -5.42 -12.49
C LYS A 251 -8.75 -4.46 -12.76
N PRO A 252 -8.08 -4.47 -13.93
CA PRO A 252 -7.04 -3.49 -14.24
C PRO A 252 -7.57 -2.06 -14.21
N ALA A 253 -8.78 -1.84 -14.74
CA ALA A 253 -9.38 -0.52 -14.83
C ALA A 253 -9.65 0.14 -13.48
N LEU A 254 -9.81 -0.66 -12.40
CA LEU A 254 -9.97 -0.16 -11.03
C LEU A 254 -8.78 0.72 -10.60
N LEU A 255 -7.58 0.44 -11.14
CA LEU A 255 -6.33 1.05 -10.71
C LEU A 255 -5.69 1.89 -11.83
N GLU A 256 -5.92 1.55 -13.10
CA GLU A 256 -5.47 2.32 -14.28
C GLU A 256 -5.89 3.80 -14.19
N LEU A 257 -7.13 4.08 -13.78
CA LEU A 257 -7.61 5.45 -13.61
C LEU A 257 -6.69 6.25 -12.68
N CYS A 258 -6.39 5.71 -11.50
CA CYS A 258 -5.55 6.37 -10.50
C CYS A 258 -4.14 6.64 -11.05
N VAL A 259 -3.53 5.63 -11.70
CA VAL A 259 -2.19 5.75 -12.28
C VAL A 259 -2.13 6.83 -13.35
N ILE A 260 -3.11 6.89 -14.25
CA ILE A 260 -3.13 7.90 -15.31
C ILE A 260 -3.39 9.29 -14.74
N LEU A 261 -4.32 9.40 -13.77
CA LEU A 261 -4.58 10.68 -13.09
C LEU A 261 -3.31 11.20 -12.39
N ASP A 262 -2.53 10.34 -11.74
CA ASP A 262 -1.26 10.75 -11.11
C ASP A 262 -0.25 11.33 -12.12
N LEU A 263 -0.19 10.80 -13.35
CA LEU A 263 0.66 11.33 -14.41
C LEU A 263 0.14 12.68 -14.92
N ILE A 264 -1.17 12.81 -15.11
CA ILE A 264 -1.82 14.06 -15.51
C ILE A 264 -1.60 15.13 -14.44
N HIS A 265 -1.76 14.79 -13.17
CA HIS A 265 -1.57 15.70 -12.04
C HIS A 265 -0.14 16.23 -11.97
N LYS A 266 0.87 15.39 -12.23
CA LYS A 266 2.27 15.84 -12.31
C LYS A 266 2.45 16.90 -13.39
N ASP A 267 1.93 16.66 -14.59
CA ASP A 267 2.00 17.63 -15.69
C ASP A 267 1.17 18.90 -15.39
N MET A 268 0.01 18.80 -14.74
CA MET A 268 -0.80 19.96 -14.35
C MET A 268 -0.08 20.82 -13.30
N VAL A 269 0.62 20.21 -12.34
CA VAL A 269 1.41 20.92 -11.32
C VAL A 269 2.67 21.55 -11.92
N GLU A 270 3.29 20.94 -12.93
CA GLU A 270 4.38 21.58 -13.68
C GLU A 270 3.93 22.88 -14.35
N LEU A 271 2.70 22.92 -14.88
CA LEU A 271 2.13 24.11 -15.50
C LEU A 271 1.58 25.14 -14.49
N LYS A 272 0.96 24.67 -13.41
CA LYS A 272 0.36 25.49 -12.34
C LYS A 272 0.74 24.94 -10.96
N PRO A 273 1.90 25.34 -10.40
CA PRO A 273 2.44 24.79 -9.15
C PRO A 273 1.51 24.89 -7.94
N GLU A 274 0.63 25.89 -7.90
CA GLU A 274 -0.38 26.07 -6.86
C GLU A 274 -1.36 24.89 -6.75
N LEU A 275 -1.57 24.12 -7.82
CA LEU A 275 -2.44 22.93 -7.80
C LEU A 275 -1.86 21.81 -6.93
N GLY A 276 -0.55 21.84 -6.64
CA GLY A 276 0.09 20.88 -5.74
C GLY A 276 -0.54 20.83 -4.35
N LYS A 277 -1.16 21.92 -3.89
CA LYS A 277 -1.88 21.97 -2.60
C LYS A 277 -3.07 21.00 -2.53
N TYR A 278 -3.63 20.61 -3.67
CA TYR A 278 -4.75 19.66 -3.77
C TYR A 278 -4.30 18.21 -3.92
N LEU A 279 -3.01 17.98 -4.16
CA LEU A 279 -2.42 16.64 -4.17
C LEU A 279 -2.19 16.08 -2.75
N GLY A 280 -2.71 16.77 -1.72
CA GLY A 280 -2.66 16.37 -0.33
C GLY A 280 -3.72 15.32 0.04
N ILE A 281 -3.28 14.05 0.01
CA ILE A 281 -3.66 12.82 0.75
C ILE A 281 -3.36 11.57 -0.13
N THR A 282 -3.05 11.73 -1.41
CA THR A 282 -2.85 10.57 -2.32
C THR A 282 -1.50 10.49 -3.03
N ASN A 283 -0.63 11.51 -2.99
CA ASN A 283 0.73 11.40 -3.56
C ASN A 283 1.89 11.92 -2.68
N ASP A 284 1.60 12.47 -1.51
CA ASP A 284 2.58 12.42 -0.42
C ASP A 284 2.28 11.15 0.37
N GLU A 285 3.25 10.24 0.46
CA GLU A 285 3.52 9.65 1.77
C GLU A 285 3.88 10.83 2.68
N GLY A 286 2.86 11.56 3.12
CA GLY A 286 2.91 12.21 4.40
C GLY A 286 3.17 11.04 5.31
N ILE A 287 4.38 10.98 5.84
CA ILE A 287 4.84 9.89 6.68
C ILE A 287 3.87 9.71 7.88
N GLU A 288 3.00 10.71 8.10
CA GLU A 288 1.76 10.78 8.86
C GLU A 288 0.87 9.53 8.73
N GLY A 289 0.82 8.75 9.82
CA GLY A 289 0.08 7.48 9.90
C GLY A 289 0.92 6.23 9.65
N THR A 290 2.19 6.37 9.22
CA THR A 290 3.16 5.27 9.14
C THR A 290 4.04 5.22 10.39
N ARG A 291 4.71 4.09 10.66
CA ARG A 291 5.71 3.98 11.75
C ARG A 291 6.90 4.94 11.58
N TYR A 292 7.07 5.49 10.39
CA TYR A 292 8.13 6.41 10.04
C TYR A 292 7.75 7.87 10.40
N PHE A 293 6.47 8.18 10.70
CA PHE A 293 5.97 9.57 10.85
C PHE A 293 6.75 10.33 11.90
N ALA A 294 6.91 9.67 13.04
CA ALA A 294 7.59 10.20 14.19
C ALA A 294 9.04 10.53 13.82
N ILE A 295 9.69 9.72 13.00
CA ILE A 295 11.07 9.91 12.56
C ILE A 295 11.16 11.20 11.73
N TYR A 296 10.32 11.30 10.70
CA TYR A 296 10.28 12.45 9.80
C TYR A 296 10.01 13.75 10.54
N ILE A 297 8.93 13.82 11.33
CA ILE A 297 8.56 15.05 12.03
C ILE A 297 9.61 15.46 13.05
N ASN A 298 10.21 14.50 13.77
CA ASN A 298 11.23 14.84 14.76
C ASN A 298 12.54 15.31 14.10
N LEU A 299 12.92 14.74 12.95
CA LEU A 299 14.07 15.23 12.18
C LEU A 299 13.77 16.59 11.58
N LEU A 300 12.62 16.76 10.92
CA LEU A 300 12.22 18.00 10.29
C LEU A 300 12.16 19.15 11.31
N LYS A 301 11.52 18.94 12.47
CA LYS A 301 11.48 19.93 13.55
C LYS A 301 12.87 20.39 13.98
N MET A 302 13.86 19.49 14.02
CA MET A 302 15.24 19.89 14.33
C MET A 302 15.84 20.80 13.25
N PHE A 303 15.55 20.57 11.97
CA PHE A 303 16.06 21.39 10.88
C PHE A 303 15.29 22.70 10.69
N GLU A 304 14.03 22.80 11.13
CA GLU A 304 13.25 24.03 11.11
C GLU A 304 13.76 25.09 12.09
N GLU A 305 14.57 24.68 13.07
CA GLU A 305 15.22 25.59 14.02
C GLU A 305 16.23 26.55 13.34
N PRO A 306 16.46 27.76 13.90
CA PRO A 306 17.29 28.79 13.27
C PRO A 306 18.73 28.36 12.93
N TRP A 307 19.29 27.41 13.69
CA TRP A 307 20.67 26.95 13.50
C TRP A 307 20.91 26.39 12.09
N PHE A 308 19.95 25.67 11.50
CA PHE A 308 20.19 25.04 10.21
C PHE A 308 20.41 26.08 9.11
N LYS A 309 19.65 27.18 9.14
CA LYS A 309 19.81 28.30 8.20
C LYS A 309 21.17 28.99 8.33
N GLU A 310 21.73 29.03 9.54
CA GLU A 310 23.05 29.59 9.84
C GLU A 310 24.18 28.68 9.34
N PHE A 311 24.04 27.37 9.57
CA PHE A 311 25.08 26.37 9.31
C PHE A 311 24.95 25.65 7.96
N ARG A 312 23.96 25.94 7.10
CA ARG A 312 23.94 25.39 5.73
C ARG A 312 25.10 25.93 4.87
N SER A 313 25.66 25.07 4.04
CA SER A 313 26.76 25.44 3.14
C SER A 313 26.30 26.34 1.98
N GLU A 314 25.15 26.00 1.38
CA GLU A 314 24.58 26.69 0.22
C GLU A 314 23.10 27.04 0.43
N LYS A 315 22.59 28.05 -0.30
CA LYS A 315 21.17 28.46 -0.21
C LYS A 315 20.20 27.38 -0.72
N LYS A 316 20.65 26.50 -1.62
CA LYS A 316 19.84 25.39 -2.17
C LYS A 316 19.43 24.38 -1.10
N TYR A 317 20.26 24.19 -0.07
CA TYR A 317 19.97 23.37 1.10
C TYR A 317 19.07 24.14 2.07
N ASN A 318 17.82 24.32 1.66
CA ASN A 318 16.77 24.97 2.46
C ASN A 318 15.84 23.91 3.08
N ILE A 319 14.85 24.35 3.86
CA ILE A 319 13.89 23.44 4.51
C ILE A 319 13.15 22.58 3.48
N GLU A 320 12.84 23.11 2.31
CA GLU A 320 12.16 22.36 1.25
C GLU A 320 13.04 21.26 0.63
N TRP A 321 14.35 21.50 0.56
CA TRP A 321 15.31 20.46 0.20
C TRP A 321 15.42 19.38 1.30
N ILE A 322 15.42 19.80 2.58
CA ILE A 322 15.44 18.86 3.71
C ILE A 322 14.20 18.00 3.75
N LYS A 323 13.01 18.56 3.49
CA LYS A 323 11.76 17.80 3.41
C LYS A 323 11.85 16.69 2.36
N ARG A 324 12.34 17.02 1.16
CA ARG A 324 12.55 16.03 0.09
C ARG A 324 13.61 15.00 0.45
N PHE A 325 14.76 15.43 0.99
CA PHE A 325 15.80 14.53 1.46
C PHE A 325 15.28 13.53 2.51
N LEU A 326 14.51 14.00 3.50
CA LEU A 326 13.98 13.13 4.55
C LEU A 326 12.90 12.18 4.03
N ASP A 327 12.09 12.63 3.07
CA ASP A 327 11.11 11.79 2.39
C ASP A 327 11.81 10.69 1.58
N ASP A 328 12.77 11.05 0.72
CA ASP A 328 13.53 10.09 -0.08
C ASP A 328 14.35 9.12 0.77
N LEU A 329 14.93 9.59 1.90
CA LEU A 329 15.64 8.73 2.85
C LEU A 329 14.69 7.71 3.48
N LEU A 330 13.49 8.12 3.86
CA LEU A 330 12.49 7.25 4.48
C LEU A 330 11.68 6.43 3.46
N ARG A 331 11.88 6.68 2.17
CA ARG A 331 11.43 5.83 1.05
C ARG A 331 12.51 4.90 0.51
N SER A 332 13.76 5.12 0.87
CA SER A 332 14.90 4.30 0.45
C SER A 332 14.85 2.87 1.03
N GLU A 333 15.73 2.01 0.53
CA GLU A 333 15.97 0.66 1.08
C GLU A 333 16.36 0.66 2.57
N TRP A 334 16.81 1.80 3.11
CA TRP A 334 17.25 1.96 4.49
C TRP A 334 16.12 2.30 5.47
N ARG A 335 14.90 2.54 4.98
CA ARG A 335 13.76 2.98 5.80
C ARG A 335 13.49 2.09 7.01
N ASP A 336 13.58 0.77 6.84
CA ASP A 336 13.25 -0.19 7.88
C ASP A 336 14.35 -0.26 8.94
N ALA A 337 15.61 -0.19 8.53
CA ALA A 337 16.75 -0.12 9.44
C ALA A 337 16.71 1.16 10.30
N ILE A 338 16.35 2.30 9.70
CA ILE A 338 16.17 3.57 10.41
C ILE A 338 15.01 3.47 11.41
N ALA A 339 13.89 2.86 11.01
CA ALA A 339 12.74 2.67 11.89
C ALA A 339 13.02 1.75 13.07
N ASP A 340 13.75 0.66 12.86
CA ASP A 340 14.09 -0.29 13.91
C ASP A 340 15.08 0.31 14.93
N GLU A 341 16.00 1.16 14.49
CA GLU A 341 16.85 1.98 15.37
C GLU A 341 16.01 3.01 16.14
N TRP A 342 15.05 3.67 15.48
CA TRP A 342 14.18 4.68 16.10
C TRP A 342 13.24 4.12 17.18
N GLN A 343 12.80 2.87 17.04
CA GLN A 343 11.95 2.19 18.04
C GLN A 343 12.62 2.16 19.42
N LYS A 344 13.95 2.15 19.49
CA LYS A 344 14.76 2.13 20.72
C LYS A 344 14.92 3.54 21.28
N PRO A 345 14.22 3.93 22.38
CA PRO A 345 14.21 5.31 22.88
C PRO A 345 15.61 5.89 23.13
N GLU A 346 16.52 5.08 23.65
CA GLU A 346 17.90 5.43 23.95
C GLU A 346 18.75 5.73 22.71
N LYS A 347 18.34 5.27 21.52
CA LYS A 347 19.05 5.49 20.25
C LYS A 347 18.50 6.62 19.40
N ARG A 348 17.30 7.14 19.69
CA ARG A 348 16.64 8.18 18.88
C ARG A 348 17.49 9.44 18.76
N LEU A 349 18.13 9.84 19.85
CA LEU A 349 18.98 11.01 19.84
C LEU A 349 20.24 10.77 18.98
N SER A 350 20.93 9.66 19.21
CA SER A 350 22.16 9.36 18.46
C SER A 350 21.89 9.22 16.96
N LEU A 351 20.76 8.63 16.58
CA LEU A 351 20.33 8.51 15.18
C LEU A 351 20.12 9.89 14.53
N ARG A 352 19.37 10.80 15.19
CA ARG A 352 19.15 12.17 14.68
C ARG A 352 20.46 12.93 14.50
N CYS A 353 21.33 12.88 15.51
CA CYS A 353 22.62 13.53 15.45
C CYS A 353 23.52 12.93 14.37
N ALA A 354 23.54 11.60 14.22
CA ALA A 354 24.33 10.94 13.19
C ALA A 354 23.88 11.34 11.78
N ILE A 355 22.57 11.50 11.53
CA ILE A 355 22.05 11.99 10.24
C ILE A 355 22.53 13.44 9.96
N ILE A 356 22.48 14.32 10.97
CA ILE A 356 23.06 15.68 10.86
C ILE A 356 24.56 15.61 10.56
N GLY A 357 25.27 14.69 11.21
CA GLY A 357 26.68 14.48 11.01
C GLY A 357 27.02 13.98 9.60
N ALA A 358 26.21 13.06 9.07
CA ALA A 358 26.34 12.58 7.70
C ALA A 358 26.16 13.73 6.71
N LEU A 359 25.11 14.54 6.85
CA LEU A 359 24.86 15.74 6.02
C LEU A 359 26.01 16.75 6.09
N LYS A 360 26.61 16.95 7.26
CA LYS A 360 27.80 17.79 7.41
C LYS A 360 29.01 17.20 6.67
N ASP A 361 29.22 15.89 6.75
CA ASP A 361 30.37 15.24 6.15
C ASP A 361 30.30 15.13 4.62
N VAL A 362 29.09 15.14 4.04
CA VAL A 362 28.86 15.23 2.59
C VAL A 362 28.74 16.68 2.09
N GLY A 363 28.90 17.67 2.98
CA GLY A 363 29.02 19.09 2.62
C GLY A 363 27.73 19.90 2.56
N VAL A 364 26.60 19.38 3.07
CA VAL A 364 25.32 20.13 3.18
C VAL A 364 25.38 21.15 4.33
N ILE A 365 26.09 20.81 5.40
CA ILE A 365 26.22 21.61 6.62
C ILE A 365 27.71 21.95 6.84
N LYS A 366 28.00 23.21 7.16
CA LYS A 366 29.34 23.72 7.49
C LYS A 366 29.50 23.88 9.00
N GLY A 367 30.73 24.11 9.45
CA GLY A 367 31.06 24.30 10.87
C GLY A 367 31.54 23.02 11.57
N SER A 368 32.05 23.17 12.79
CA SER A 368 32.49 22.03 13.60
C SER A 368 31.29 21.36 14.28
N TYR A 369 31.39 20.06 14.59
CA TYR A 369 30.36 19.35 15.35
C TYR A 369 30.01 20.04 16.66
N ARG A 370 31.02 20.60 17.34
CA ARG A 370 30.85 21.37 18.58
C ARG A 370 30.10 22.68 18.36
N ALA A 371 30.36 23.39 17.25
CA ALA A 371 29.64 24.62 16.93
C ALA A 371 28.17 24.33 16.63
N ILE A 372 27.89 23.27 15.85
CA ILE A 372 26.52 22.85 15.55
C ILE A 372 25.79 22.42 16.83
N SER A 373 26.44 21.62 17.70
CA SER A 373 25.80 21.14 18.93
C SER A 373 25.48 22.24 19.94
N MET A 374 26.26 23.32 20.00
CA MET A 374 25.95 24.49 20.84
C MET A 374 24.71 25.26 20.35
N SER A 375 24.41 25.20 19.05
CA SER A 375 23.29 25.91 18.44
C SER A 375 21.99 25.11 18.42
N ILE A 376 22.04 23.81 18.74
CA ILE A 376 20.86 22.96 18.88
C ILE A 376 20.35 23.05 20.33
N ASN A 377 19.21 23.70 20.53
CA ASN A 377 18.64 23.95 21.86
C ASN A 377 17.82 22.75 22.37
N LEU A 378 18.50 21.67 22.75
CA LEU A 378 17.88 20.53 23.45
C LEU A 378 18.08 20.71 24.96
N LYS A 379 16.97 20.93 25.67
CA LYS A 379 16.95 21.44 27.06
C LYS A 379 17.67 20.59 28.12
N ASP A 380 18.17 19.40 27.81
CA ASP A 380 18.70 18.44 28.81
C ASP A 380 19.96 17.66 28.38
N GLU A 381 20.66 18.04 27.31
CA GLU A 381 21.76 17.23 26.76
C GLU A 381 23.14 17.91 26.83
N GLN A 382 24.16 17.14 27.21
CA GLN A 382 25.54 17.63 27.23
C GLN A 382 26.04 17.84 25.79
N ILE A 383 26.46 19.07 25.46
CA ILE A 383 26.99 19.51 24.14
C ILE A 383 28.01 18.53 23.56
N ASP A 384 28.88 17.95 24.40
CA ASP A 384 29.90 16.98 23.99
C ASP A 384 29.31 15.63 23.55
N THR A 385 28.16 15.24 24.11
CA THR A 385 27.43 14.02 23.72
C THR A 385 26.78 14.18 22.35
N LEU A 386 26.18 15.34 22.08
CA LEU A 386 25.62 15.69 20.76
C LEU A 386 26.70 15.70 19.67
N ALA A 387 27.82 16.37 19.93
CA ALA A 387 28.94 16.43 18.99
C ALA A 387 29.54 15.03 18.72
N LYS A 388 29.63 14.20 19.76
CA LYS A 388 30.06 12.80 19.63
C LYS A 388 29.12 11.99 18.74
N TYR A 389 27.81 12.10 18.92
CA TYR A 389 26.85 11.39 18.07
C TYR A 389 26.84 11.87 16.63
N MET A 390 27.02 13.16 16.38
CA MET A 390 27.21 13.66 15.01
C MET A 390 28.47 13.07 14.37
N GLY A 391 29.55 12.88 15.13
CA GLY A 391 30.78 12.24 14.67
C GLY A 391 30.59 10.79 14.17
N TYR A 392 29.46 10.15 14.47
CA TYR A 392 29.14 8.81 13.97
C TYR A 392 28.44 8.80 12.61
N GLY A 393 28.22 9.95 11.97
CA GLY A 393 27.51 10.04 10.69
C GLY A 393 28.08 9.12 9.59
N LYS A 394 29.41 9.03 9.46
CA LYS A 394 30.07 8.13 8.49
C LYS A 394 29.92 6.64 8.80
N ASN A 395 29.57 6.31 10.04
CA ASN A 395 29.40 4.93 10.48
C ASN A 395 27.95 4.45 10.27
N LEU A 396 27.06 5.31 9.76
CA LEU A 396 25.71 4.91 9.42
C LEU A 396 25.76 3.95 8.22
N PRO A 397 24.96 2.87 8.23
CA PRO A 397 24.96 1.91 7.14
C PRO A 397 24.45 2.53 5.82
N PHE A 398 23.74 3.65 5.89
CA PHE A 398 23.21 4.41 4.76
C PHE A 398 23.98 5.70 4.44
N PHE A 399 25.22 5.86 4.94
CA PHE A 399 26.02 7.04 4.66
C PHE A 399 26.32 7.22 3.17
N GLU A 400 26.68 6.13 2.47
CA GLU A 400 26.96 6.16 1.03
C GLU A 400 25.74 6.57 0.19
N TRP A 401 24.53 6.18 0.64
CA TRP A 401 23.28 6.63 0.05
C TRP A 401 23.12 8.16 0.19
N ILE A 402 23.39 8.71 1.38
CA ILE A 402 23.32 10.17 1.61
C ILE A 402 24.35 10.91 0.75
N ASP A 403 25.58 10.41 0.65
CA ASP A 403 26.64 11.00 -0.17
C ASP A 403 26.25 11.01 -1.66
N SER A 404 25.68 9.91 -2.14
CA SER A 404 25.18 9.79 -3.52
C SER A 404 24.03 10.76 -3.78
N TYR A 405 23.03 10.80 -2.89
CA TYR A 405 21.88 11.70 -2.99
C TYR A 405 22.29 13.18 -3.05
N VAL A 406 23.30 13.59 -2.28
CA VAL A 406 23.78 14.98 -2.25
C VAL A 406 24.60 15.34 -3.49
N LYS A 407 25.34 14.38 -4.05
CA LYS A 407 26.16 14.59 -5.25
C LYS A 407 25.34 14.65 -6.55
N GLY A 408 24.15 14.03 -6.56
CA GLY A 408 23.25 13.98 -7.71
C GLY A 408 23.58 12.80 -8.62
#